data_AF-A0A645AKM6-F1
#
_entry.id   AF-A0A645AKM6-F1
#
_cell.length_a   1.000
_cell.length_b   1.000
_cell.length_c   1.000
_cell.angle_alpha   90.00
_cell.angle_beta   90.00
_cell.angle_gamma   90.00
#
_symmetry.space_group_name_H-M   'P 1'
#
loop_
_entity.id
_entity.type
_entity.pdbx_description
1 polymer ?
#
loop_
_entity_poly.entity_id
_entity_poly.type
_entity_poly.pdbx_seq_one_letter_code
_entity_poly.pdbx_strand_id
1 'polypeptide(L)'
;MCVALLYFLRAKALPFRLHCVECNARLDFNHVIGHDDNLCQSCYDKAHPEEAAKREEKAQKTSEAPAVLVSTDKDAASVDDIDWDVWEPTEICVITYLFHGDQVLLIDKKTGLGKGLVNAPGGHIEETETALEAAKREFTEETGLSVDNLRMVGKLNFQFRDGLAERGYVYFADTFEGEMQETDEARPFWCPVSEIPYDKMWADDLHWLPLAMEGKQFEGFFIFDDQVMVDKRIVLEEDDEEI
;
A
#
# COMPACT_ATOMS: atom_id res chain seq x y z
N MET A 1 -38.43 30.89 -6.59
CA MET A 1 -38.83 30.71 -8.00
C MET A 1 -37.54 30.79 -8.82
N CYS A 2 -37.00 29.68 -9.30
CA CYS A 2 -37.35 29.06 -10.60
C CYS A 2 -37.24 30.10 -11.71
N VAL A 3 -36.44 29.90 -12.75
CA VAL A 3 -36.61 28.88 -13.80
C VAL A 3 -35.30 28.91 -14.62
N ALA A 4 -34.48 27.86 -14.82
CA ALA A 4 -34.75 26.55 -15.44
C ALA A 4 -35.39 26.64 -16.84
N LEU A 5 -34.81 27.33 -17.82
CA LEU A 5 -35.26 27.24 -19.22
C LEU A 5 -34.22 27.78 -20.23
N LEU A 6 -33.22 26.96 -20.57
CA LEU A 6 -32.57 27.04 -21.90
C LEU A 6 -32.28 25.67 -22.54
N TYR A 7 -32.92 24.59 -22.06
CA TYR A 7 -32.87 23.27 -22.71
C TYR A 7 -34.18 22.90 -23.42
N PHE A 8 -34.88 23.91 -23.94
CA PHE A 8 -36.03 23.72 -24.82
C PHE A 8 -35.66 23.88 -26.29
N LEU A 9 -34.84 22.96 -26.78
CA LEU A 9 -34.99 22.40 -28.14
C LEU A 9 -34.76 20.87 -28.14
N ARG A 10 -35.04 20.19 -27.01
CA ARG A 10 -35.33 18.75 -26.98
C ARG A 10 -36.74 18.52 -27.54
N ALA A 11 -36.89 18.61 -28.85
CA ALA A 11 -38.11 18.27 -29.55
C ALA A 11 -37.92 16.96 -30.33
N LYS A 12 -37.90 15.87 -29.57
CA LYS A 12 -38.46 14.55 -29.91
C LYS A 12 -38.27 13.68 -28.68
N ALA A 13 -39.39 13.26 -28.10
CA ALA A 13 -39.42 12.29 -27.02
C ALA A 13 -38.47 11.13 -27.33
N LEU A 14 -37.62 10.75 -26.39
CA LEU A 14 -36.88 9.50 -26.42
C LEU A 14 -37.85 8.41 -25.93
N PRO A 15 -38.59 7.68 -26.79
CA PRO A 15 -38.95 6.33 -26.39
C PRO A 15 -37.62 5.61 -26.32
N PHE A 16 -37.17 5.22 -25.13
CA PHE A 16 -36.00 4.36 -24.98
C PHE A 16 -36.24 3.10 -25.82
N ARG A 17 -35.74 3.10 -27.05
CA ARG A 17 -35.89 1.99 -27.97
C ARG A 17 -34.84 0.99 -27.56
N LEU A 18 -35.24 0.04 -26.72
CA LEU A 18 -34.36 -1.00 -26.20
C LEU A 18 -33.90 -2.00 -27.28
N HIS A 19 -34.21 -1.74 -28.56
CA HIS A 19 -33.86 -2.61 -29.67
C HIS A 19 -33.31 -1.79 -30.84
N CYS A 20 -32.29 -2.34 -31.49
CA CYS A 20 -31.64 -1.83 -32.69
C CYS A 20 -32.68 -1.67 -33.81
N VAL A 21 -32.68 -0.54 -34.50
CA VAL A 21 -33.65 -0.30 -35.60
C VAL A 21 -33.38 -1.22 -36.81
N GLU A 22 -32.13 -1.63 -37.02
CA GLU A 22 -31.73 -2.40 -38.20
C GLU A 22 -31.93 -3.92 -38.03
N CYS A 23 -31.49 -4.48 -36.91
CA CYS A 23 -31.51 -5.94 -36.69
C CYS A 23 -32.45 -6.38 -35.57
N ASN A 24 -33.13 -5.44 -34.90
CA ASN A 24 -34.02 -5.67 -33.77
C ASN A 24 -33.36 -6.36 -32.55
N ALA A 25 -32.03 -6.41 -32.48
CA ALA A 25 -31.29 -6.90 -31.32
C ALA A 25 -31.48 -5.95 -30.12
N ARG A 26 -31.54 -6.50 -28.90
CA ARG A 26 -31.68 -5.70 -27.68
C ARG A 26 -30.40 -4.89 -27.42
N LEU A 27 -30.54 -3.59 -27.18
CA LEU A 27 -29.43 -2.68 -26.91
C LEU A 27 -29.10 -2.64 -25.41
N ASP A 28 -27.81 -2.57 -25.09
CA ASP A 28 -27.37 -2.31 -23.72
C ASP A 28 -27.65 -0.86 -23.32
N PHE A 29 -27.79 -0.63 -22.02
CA PHE A 29 -28.21 0.67 -21.48
C PHE A 29 -27.16 1.77 -21.69
N ASN A 30 -25.88 1.43 -21.71
CA ASN A 30 -24.79 2.40 -21.90
C ASN A 30 -24.75 2.88 -23.36
N HIS A 31 -25.02 1.99 -24.31
CA HIS A 31 -25.09 2.28 -25.74
C HIS A 31 -26.29 3.19 -26.08
N VAL A 32 -27.43 2.99 -25.40
CA VAL A 32 -28.64 3.82 -25.57
C VAL A 32 -28.45 5.27 -25.07
N ILE A 33 -27.53 5.50 -24.13
CA ILE A 33 -27.24 6.84 -23.60
C ILE A 33 -26.15 7.55 -24.41
N GLY A 34 -25.18 6.79 -24.94
CA GLY A 34 -24.00 7.33 -25.63
C GLY A 34 -24.16 7.59 -27.12
N HIS A 35 -25.13 6.95 -27.80
CA HIS A 35 -25.29 7.01 -29.26
C HIS A 35 -26.76 7.27 -29.67
N ASP A 36 -27.01 8.38 -30.37
CA ASP A 36 -28.37 8.83 -30.75
C ASP A 36 -28.97 8.04 -31.94
N ASP A 37 -28.20 7.17 -32.60
CA ASP A 37 -28.61 6.48 -33.83
C ASP A 37 -29.41 5.19 -33.57
N ASN A 38 -29.48 4.73 -32.32
CA ASN A 38 -30.25 3.55 -31.89
C ASN A 38 -29.98 2.27 -32.72
N LEU A 39 -28.71 2.08 -33.08
CA LEU A 39 -28.17 0.86 -33.68
C LEU A 39 -27.42 0.05 -32.62
N CYS A 40 -27.25 -1.26 -32.82
CA CYS A 40 -26.29 -2.01 -32.00
C CYS A 40 -24.87 -1.81 -32.55
N GLN A 41 -23.84 -2.09 -31.75
CA GLN A 41 -22.45 -1.89 -32.13
C GLN A 41 -22.09 -2.47 -33.52
N SER A 42 -22.54 -3.69 -33.83
CA SER A 42 -22.26 -4.31 -35.13
C SER A 42 -22.99 -3.67 -36.31
N CYS A 43 -24.20 -3.14 -36.11
CA CYS A 43 -24.92 -2.38 -37.12
C CYS A 43 -24.33 -0.97 -37.27
N TYR A 44 -23.86 -0.39 -36.16
CA TYR A 44 -23.20 0.91 -36.14
C TYR A 44 -21.86 0.86 -36.89
N ASP A 45 -21.03 -0.16 -36.64
CA ASP A 45 -19.75 -0.35 -37.32
C ASP A 45 -19.90 -0.59 -38.82
N LYS A 46 -21.00 -1.24 -39.25
CA LYS A 46 -21.34 -1.38 -40.67
C LYS A 46 -21.75 -0.05 -41.32
N ALA A 47 -22.44 0.80 -40.59
CA ALA A 47 -22.87 2.12 -41.06
C ALA A 47 -21.72 3.14 -41.05
N HIS A 48 -20.75 2.97 -40.16
CA HIS A 48 -19.61 3.86 -39.92
C HIS A 48 -18.27 3.12 -39.99
N PRO A 49 -17.88 2.62 -41.18
CA PRO A 49 -16.68 1.81 -41.36
C PRO A 49 -15.39 2.56 -40.98
N GLU A 50 -15.35 3.89 -41.11
CA GLU A 50 -14.23 4.73 -40.67
C GLU A 50 -14.05 4.77 -39.14
N GLU A 51 -15.15 4.68 -38.38
CA GLU A 51 -15.09 4.61 -36.92
C GLU A 51 -14.80 3.19 -36.43
N ALA A 52 -15.33 2.19 -37.13
CA ALA A 52 -14.98 0.78 -36.90
C ALA A 52 -13.48 0.56 -37.09
N ALA A 53 -12.89 1.08 -38.18
CA ALA A 53 -11.45 0.99 -38.42
C ALA A 53 -10.63 1.70 -37.33
N LYS A 54 -11.07 2.87 -36.84
CA LYS A 54 -10.43 3.56 -35.71
C LYS A 54 -10.54 2.77 -34.40
N ARG A 55 -11.67 2.11 -34.14
CA ARG A 55 -11.86 1.24 -32.97
C ARG A 55 -11.00 -0.01 -33.07
N GLU A 56 -10.88 -0.63 -34.25
CA GLU A 56 -10.00 -1.76 -34.50
C GLU A 56 -8.52 -1.38 -34.37
N GLU A 57 -8.10 -0.22 -34.91
CA GLU A 57 -6.74 0.30 -34.75
C GLU A 57 -6.42 0.61 -33.28
N LYS A 58 -7.39 1.19 -32.55
CA LYS A 58 -7.29 1.41 -31.10
C LYS A 58 -7.21 0.08 -30.33
N ALA A 59 -8.04 -0.89 -30.68
CA ALA A 59 -8.06 -2.23 -30.08
C ALA A 59 -6.74 -2.98 -30.32
N GLN A 60 -6.15 -2.85 -31.51
CA GLN A 60 -4.84 -3.41 -31.86
C GLN A 60 -3.70 -2.71 -31.09
N LYS A 61 -3.75 -1.38 -30.94
CA LYS A 61 -2.81 -0.63 -30.07
C LYS A 61 -2.96 -0.97 -28.58
N THR A 62 -4.14 -1.37 -28.10
CA THR A 62 -4.37 -1.86 -26.72
C THR A 62 -4.13 -3.37 -26.55
N SER A 63 -3.82 -4.12 -27.62
CA SER A 63 -3.46 -5.54 -27.52
C SER A 63 -1.99 -5.78 -27.20
N GLU A 64 -1.16 -4.75 -27.30
CA GLU A 64 0.00 -4.62 -26.42
C GLU A 64 -0.56 -4.21 -25.06
N ALA A 65 -0.98 -5.21 -24.28
CA ALA A 65 -0.98 -5.04 -22.84
C ALA A 65 0.38 -4.42 -22.48
N PRO A 66 0.46 -3.40 -21.60
CA PRO A 66 1.76 -3.08 -21.02
C PRO A 66 2.33 -4.41 -20.56
N ALA A 67 3.55 -4.73 -21.01
CA ALA A 67 4.24 -5.92 -20.56
C ALA A 67 4.04 -5.96 -19.04
N VAL A 68 3.37 -7.01 -18.55
CA VAL A 68 3.42 -7.29 -17.12
C VAL A 68 4.91 -7.41 -16.86
N LEU A 69 5.49 -6.37 -16.25
CA LEU A 69 6.86 -6.43 -15.76
C LEU A 69 6.81 -7.59 -14.79
N VAL A 70 7.29 -8.75 -15.21
CA VAL A 70 7.63 -9.80 -14.26
C VAL A 70 8.76 -9.15 -13.47
N SER A 71 8.45 -8.66 -12.27
CA SER A 71 9.43 -7.95 -11.45
C SER A 71 10.63 -8.87 -11.27
N THR A 72 11.77 -8.45 -11.80
CA THR A 72 13.06 -9.13 -11.62
C THR A 72 13.68 -8.78 -10.27
N ASP A 73 12.99 -7.99 -9.46
CA ASP A 73 13.48 -7.41 -8.20
C ASP A 73 13.89 -8.50 -7.20
N LYS A 74 13.23 -9.66 -7.23
CA LYS A 74 13.62 -10.82 -6.40
C LYS A 74 15.01 -11.38 -6.71
N ASP A 75 15.53 -11.14 -7.92
CA ASP A 75 16.85 -11.59 -8.36
C ASP A 75 17.92 -10.51 -8.16
N ALA A 76 17.54 -9.33 -7.60
CA ALA A 76 18.45 -8.23 -7.36
C ALA A 76 19.57 -8.60 -6.35
N ALA A 77 20.76 -8.09 -6.63
CA ALA A 77 21.92 -8.28 -5.76
C ALA A 77 22.27 -7.00 -4.97
N SER A 78 21.90 -5.84 -5.52
CA SER A 78 22.05 -4.52 -4.91
C SER A 78 20.70 -3.82 -4.84
N VAL A 79 20.48 -3.01 -3.79
CA VAL A 79 19.28 -2.14 -3.71
C VAL A 79 19.25 -1.10 -4.83
N ASP A 80 20.38 -0.81 -5.46
CA ASP A 80 20.46 0.09 -6.62
C ASP A 80 20.05 -0.60 -7.94
N ASP A 81 19.87 -1.93 -7.93
CA ASP A 81 19.35 -2.68 -9.09
C ASP A 81 17.81 -2.63 -9.18
N ILE A 82 17.14 -2.14 -8.13
CA ILE A 82 15.68 -2.05 -8.03
C ILE A 82 15.25 -0.60 -8.31
N ASP A 83 14.27 -0.43 -9.21
CA ASP A 83 13.64 0.86 -9.47
C ASP A 83 12.53 1.13 -8.44
N TRP A 84 12.93 1.73 -7.31
CA TRP A 84 12.02 1.99 -6.19
C TRP A 84 10.92 3.03 -6.48
N ASP A 85 11.06 3.82 -7.55
CA ASP A 85 10.02 4.79 -7.95
C ASP A 85 8.79 4.11 -8.55
N VAL A 86 8.97 2.90 -9.09
CA VAL A 86 7.90 2.08 -9.69
C VAL A 86 7.68 0.75 -8.95
N TRP A 87 8.47 0.48 -7.92
CA TRP A 87 8.33 -0.69 -7.07
C TRP A 87 7.04 -0.61 -6.24
N GLU A 88 6.28 -1.71 -6.25
CA GLU A 88 5.04 -1.84 -5.49
C GLU A 88 5.17 -2.99 -4.48
N PRO A 89 4.89 -2.74 -3.18
CA PRO A 89 4.89 -3.80 -2.18
C PRO A 89 3.72 -4.75 -2.41
N THR A 90 3.93 -6.04 -2.14
CA THR A 90 2.85 -7.03 -2.02
C THR A 90 2.14 -6.93 -0.68
N GLU A 91 2.87 -6.55 0.38
CA GLU A 91 2.35 -6.43 1.74
C GLU A 91 2.68 -5.03 2.31
N ILE A 92 1.75 -4.45 3.05
CA ILE A 92 1.96 -3.16 3.71
C ILE A 92 1.72 -3.34 5.20
N CYS A 93 2.72 -3.00 6.00
CA CYS A 93 2.76 -3.24 7.42
C CYS A 93 3.05 -1.96 8.21
N VAL A 94 2.83 -2.03 9.51
CA VAL A 94 3.16 -0.99 10.48
C VAL A 94 3.95 -1.60 11.62
N ILE A 95 4.83 -0.80 12.21
CA ILE A 95 5.59 -1.18 13.41
C ILE A 95 5.65 0.02 14.36
N THR A 96 5.39 -0.21 15.64
CA THR A 96 5.25 0.87 16.64
C THR A 96 6.17 0.65 17.83
N TYR A 97 7.12 1.56 18.03
CA TYR A 97 7.99 1.60 19.20
C TYR A 97 7.40 2.54 20.26
N LEU A 98 7.03 1.97 21.40
CA LEU A 98 6.62 2.75 22.57
C LEU A 98 7.82 2.99 23.48
N PHE A 99 8.20 4.25 23.65
CA PHE A 99 9.24 4.67 24.57
C PHE A 99 8.63 5.20 25.87
N HIS A 100 9.17 4.78 27.01
CA HIS A 100 8.77 5.29 28.32
C HIS A 100 9.99 5.43 29.22
N GLY A 101 10.39 6.68 29.50
CA GLY A 101 11.64 6.95 30.20
C GLY A 101 12.86 6.48 29.39
N ASP A 102 13.69 5.62 29.98
CA ASP A 102 14.86 5.01 29.34
C ASP A 102 14.57 3.60 28.80
N GLN A 103 13.29 3.23 28.69
CA GLN A 103 12.85 1.92 28.23
C GLN A 103 12.07 2.01 26.92
N VAL A 104 12.09 0.91 26.17
CA VAL A 104 11.29 0.67 24.97
C VAL A 104 10.54 -0.64 25.14
N LEU A 105 9.28 -0.69 24.69
CA LEU A 105 8.51 -1.91 24.68
C LEU A 105 8.83 -2.71 23.42
N LEU A 106 9.20 -3.98 23.60
CA LEU A 106 9.46 -4.95 22.54
C LEU A 106 8.63 -6.21 22.79
N ILE A 107 8.57 -7.09 21.79
CA ILE A 107 7.89 -8.37 21.82
C ILE A 107 8.84 -9.50 21.43
N ASP A 108 8.73 -10.64 22.10
CA ASP A 108 9.20 -11.91 21.55
C ASP A 108 8.09 -12.46 20.63
N LYS A 109 8.37 -12.52 19.31
CA LYS A 109 7.38 -12.94 18.31
C LYS A 109 7.23 -14.47 18.28
N LYS A 110 6.03 -14.98 18.51
CA LYS A 110 5.74 -16.43 18.62
C LYS A 110 5.23 -17.06 17.32
N THR A 111 4.65 -16.26 16.44
CA THR A 111 3.98 -16.67 15.20
C THR A 111 4.35 -15.74 14.03
N GLY A 112 3.98 -16.13 12.81
CA GLY A 112 4.16 -15.28 11.61
C GLY A 112 5.60 -15.06 11.16
N LEU A 113 5.77 -14.08 10.27
CA LEU A 113 7.08 -13.64 9.75
C LEU A 113 7.92 -13.07 10.90
N GLY A 114 9.17 -13.52 11.01
CA GLY A 114 10.07 -13.14 12.11
C GLY A 114 9.85 -13.92 13.41
N LYS A 115 9.11 -15.03 13.38
CA LYS A 115 8.97 -15.93 14.54
C LYS A 115 10.33 -16.28 15.16
N GLY A 116 10.43 -16.08 16.48
CA GLY A 116 11.64 -16.33 17.26
C GLY A 116 12.59 -15.13 17.35
N LEU A 117 12.32 -14.04 16.62
CA LEU A 117 13.01 -12.77 16.76
C LEU A 117 12.32 -11.88 17.80
N VAL A 118 13.08 -10.93 18.32
CA VAL A 118 12.57 -9.78 19.05
C VAL A 118 12.17 -8.71 18.03
N ASN A 119 11.03 -8.06 18.23
CA ASN A 119 10.61 -6.94 17.39
C ASN A 119 9.82 -5.91 18.21
N ALA A 120 9.47 -4.76 17.63
CA ALA A 120 8.39 -3.94 18.18
C ALA A 120 7.02 -4.44 17.67
N PRO A 121 5.91 -4.15 18.38
CA PRO A 121 4.59 -4.58 17.96
C PRO A 121 4.18 -4.01 16.60
N GLY A 122 3.46 -4.80 15.81
CA GLY A 122 3.08 -4.42 14.46
C GLY A 122 2.53 -5.54 13.60
N GLY A 123 1.88 -5.17 12.51
CA GLY A 123 1.21 -6.11 11.61
C GLY A 123 0.76 -5.45 10.31
N HIS A 124 -0.15 -6.12 9.59
CA HIS A 124 -0.58 -5.69 8.27
C HIS A 124 -1.60 -4.55 8.38
N ILE A 125 -1.63 -3.69 7.37
CA ILE A 125 -2.71 -2.73 7.18
C ILE A 125 -3.86 -3.41 6.44
N GLU A 126 -5.05 -3.42 7.03
CA GLU A 126 -6.26 -3.93 6.39
C GLU A 126 -6.84 -2.96 5.35
N GLU A 127 -7.66 -3.45 4.41
CA GLU A 127 -8.20 -2.67 3.28
C GLU A 127 -8.97 -1.40 3.69
N THR A 128 -9.52 -1.37 4.90
CA THR A 128 -10.43 -0.32 5.36
C THR A 128 -9.86 0.60 6.43
N GLU A 129 -8.56 0.50 6.74
CA GLU A 129 -7.93 1.30 7.78
C GLU A 129 -6.74 2.11 7.25
N THR A 130 -6.41 3.19 7.95
CA THR A 130 -5.19 3.95 7.74
C THR A 130 -4.02 3.27 8.45
N ALA A 131 -2.77 3.58 8.03
CA ALA A 131 -1.57 3.11 8.74
C ALA A 131 -1.57 3.49 10.23
N LEU A 132 -2.11 4.65 10.58
CA LEU A 132 -2.22 5.09 11.98
C LEU A 132 -3.23 4.24 12.77
N GLU A 133 -4.36 3.88 12.15
CA GLU A 133 -5.38 3.02 12.76
C GLU A 133 -4.85 1.59 12.94
N ALA A 134 -4.21 1.03 11.89
CA ALA A 134 -3.54 -0.26 11.94
C ALA A 134 -2.51 -0.31 13.07
N ALA A 135 -1.66 0.71 13.18
CA ALA A 135 -0.62 0.78 14.20
C ALA A 135 -1.19 0.72 15.62
N LYS A 136 -2.32 1.40 15.88
CA LYS A 136 -3.00 1.33 17.18
C LYS A 136 -3.67 -0.01 17.43
N ARG A 137 -4.33 -0.58 16.41
CA ARG A 137 -5.00 -1.88 16.49
C ARG A 137 -4.00 -2.99 16.80
N GLU A 138 -2.98 -3.14 15.97
CA GLU A 138 -1.93 -4.17 16.10
C GLU A 138 -1.21 -4.06 17.44
N PHE A 139 -0.84 -2.84 17.86
CA PHE A 139 -0.19 -2.64 19.16
C PHE A 139 -1.07 -3.11 20.33
N THR A 140 -2.38 -2.85 20.25
CA THR A 140 -3.34 -3.29 21.27
C THR A 140 -3.51 -4.81 21.24
N GLU A 141 -3.62 -5.41 20.06
CA GLU A 141 -3.80 -6.85 19.86
C GLU A 141 -2.60 -7.67 20.35
N GLU A 142 -1.38 -7.19 20.14
CA GLU A 142 -0.16 -7.92 20.53
C GLU A 142 0.28 -7.68 21.98
N THR A 143 -0.14 -6.57 22.60
CA THR A 143 0.39 -6.17 23.93
C THR A 143 -0.66 -5.94 25.00
N GLY A 144 -1.94 -5.79 24.64
CA GLY A 144 -3.00 -5.38 25.55
C GLY A 144 -2.97 -3.90 25.97
N LEU A 145 -2.01 -3.11 25.46
CA LEU A 145 -1.88 -1.68 25.72
C LEU A 145 -2.44 -0.84 24.57
N SER A 146 -3.07 0.27 24.92
CA SER A 146 -3.47 1.29 23.94
C SER A 146 -2.39 2.38 23.89
N VAL A 147 -2.07 2.85 22.68
CA VAL A 147 -1.13 3.96 22.47
C VAL A 147 -1.80 5.14 21.76
N ASP A 148 -1.38 6.35 22.12
CA ASP A 148 -1.81 7.60 21.51
C ASP A 148 -0.61 8.48 21.13
N ASN A 149 -0.87 9.54 20.36
CA ASN A 149 0.13 10.49 19.86
C ASN A 149 1.27 9.85 19.05
N LEU A 150 0.95 8.84 18.23
CA LEU A 150 1.95 8.19 17.38
C LEU A 150 2.49 9.20 16.33
N ARG A 151 3.81 9.28 16.22
CA ARG A 151 4.51 9.99 15.15
C ARG A 151 5.07 9.00 14.15
N MET A 152 4.80 9.17 12.86
CA MET A 152 5.53 8.43 11.84
C MET A 152 6.97 8.95 11.79
N VAL A 153 7.95 8.06 11.82
CA VAL A 153 9.37 8.41 11.86
C VAL A 153 10.14 7.92 10.64
N GLY A 154 9.56 7.01 9.87
CA GLY A 154 10.19 6.56 8.65
C GLY A 154 9.40 5.48 7.93
N LYS A 155 9.95 5.11 6.78
CA LYS A 155 9.45 4.06 5.91
C LYS A 155 10.55 3.03 5.68
N LEU A 156 10.15 1.78 5.56
CA LEU A 156 11.03 0.66 5.27
C LEU A 156 10.48 -0.04 4.03
N ASN A 157 11.32 -0.27 3.03
CA ASN A 157 10.98 -1.00 1.83
C ASN A 157 11.86 -2.25 1.75
N PHE A 158 11.23 -3.42 1.73
CA PHE A 158 11.89 -4.72 1.76
C PHE A 158 11.58 -5.52 0.51
N GLN A 159 12.62 -5.97 -0.19
CA GLN A 159 12.50 -6.96 -1.26
C GLN A 159 13.15 -8.27 -0.82
N PHE A 160 12.36 -9.34 -0.71
CA PHE A 160 12.85 -10.68 -0.43
C PHE A 160 13.08 -11.45 -1.74
N ARG A 161 14.08 -12.33 -1.75
CA ARG A 161 14.40 -13.18 -2.90
C ARG A 161 13.38 -14.28 -3.19
N ASP A 162 12.55 -14.62 -2.21
CA ASP A 162 11.41 -15.53 -2.40
C ASP A 162 10.23 -14.87 -3.14
N GLY A 163 10.31 -13.56 -3.36
CA GLY A 163 9.33 -12.74 -4.07
C GLY A 163 8.45 -11.89 -3.15
N LEU A 164 8.54 -12.05 -1.83
CA LEU A 164 7.83 -11.15 -0.90
C LEU A 164 8.38 -9.72 -1.04
N ALA A 165 7.48 -8.75 -1.12
CA ALA A 165 7.80 -7.33 -1.18
C ALA A 165 6.98 -6.60 -0.09
N GLU A 166 7.63 -6.03 0.91
CA GLU A 166 6.96 -5.45 2.08
C GLU A 166 7.30 -3.97 2.27
N ARG A 167 6.29 -3.14 2.50
CA ARG A 167 6.47 -1.74 2.94
C ARG A 167 6.03 -1.58 4.39
N GLY A 168 6.96 -1.23 5.26
CA GLY A 168 6.71 -0.94 6.68
C GLY A 168 6.65 0.56 6.96
N TYR A 169 5.64 1.00 7.71
CA TYR A 169 5.61 2.34 8.31
C TYR A 169 5.99 2.29 9.78
N VAL A 170 7.00 3.08 10.16
CA VAL A 170 7.54 3.08 11.53
C VAL A 170 6.92 4.22 12.31
N TYR A 171 6.31 3.90 13.45
CA TYR A 171 5.72 4.84 14.38
C TYR A 171 6.42 4.81 15.73
N PHE A 172 6.63 5.98 16.33
CA PHE A 172 7.03 6.07 17.73
C PHE A 172 5.87 6.64 18.55
N ALA A 173 5.70 6.13 19.77
CA ALA A 173 4.76 6.62 20.77
C ALA A 173 5.48 6.84 22.10
N ASP A 174 4.93 7.71 22.95
CA ASP A 174 5.45 8.00 24.29
C ASP A 174 4.38 7.93 25.40
N THR A 175 3.11 7.78 25.01
CA THR A 175 1.96 7.64 25.92
C THR A 175 1.23 6.33 25.67
N PHE A 176 0.84 5.67 26.76
CA PHE A 176 0.08 4.43 26.71
C PHE A 176 -0.90 4.34 27.89
N GLU A 177 -1.93 3.52 27.71
CA GLU A 177 -2.91 3.15 28.73
C GLU A 177 -3.15 1.65 28.72
N GLY A 178 -3.69 1.12 29.83
CA GLY A 178 -4.04 -0.30 29.97
C GLY A 178 -3.00 -1.10 30.74
N GLU A 179 -3.15 -2.44 30.66
CA GLU A 179 -2.26 -3.39 31.33
C GLU A 179 -1.65 -4.32 30.30
N MET A 180 -0.32 -4.44 30.33
CA MET A 180 0.44 -5.25 29.39
C MET A 180 0.13 -6.75 29.58
N GLN A 181 -0.12 -7.46 28.49
CA GLN A 181 -0.52 -8.87 28.48
C GLN A 181 0.23 -9.65 27.41
N GLU A 182 0.59 -10.89 27.76
CA GLU A 182 1.09 -11.86 26.80
C GLU A 182 -0.07 -12.47 26.01
N THR A 183 0.11 -12.61 24.70
CA THR A 183 -0.92 -13.12 23.78
C THR A 183 -0.44 -14.40 23.10
N ASP A 184 -1.28 -15.00 22.27
CA ASP A 184 -0.88 -16.17 21.48
C ASP A 184 0.20 -15.82 20.44
N GLU A 185 0.27 -14.55 20.02
CA GLU A 185 1.16 -14.05 18.97
C GLU A 185 2.48 -13.51 19.50
N ALA A 186 2.45 -12.87 20.67
CA ALA A 186 3.59 -12.13 21.19
C ALA A 186 3.70 -12.22 22.71
N ARG A 187 4.93 -12.09 23.22
CA ARG A 187 5.20 -11.82 24.64
C ARG A 187 5.85 -10.44 24.76
N PRO A 188 5.13 -9.40 25.21
CA PRO A 188 5.70 -8.08 25.38
C PRO A 188 6.60 -7.98 26.62
N PHE A 189 7.64 -7.17 26.53
CA PHE A 189 8.54 -6.86 27.64
C PHE A 189 9.17 -5.47 27.49
N TRP A 190 9.47 -4.84 28.62
CA TRP A 190 10.24 -3.61 28.65
C TRP A 190 11.74 -3.90 28.55
N CYS A 191 12.42 -3.18 27.66
CA CYS A 191 13.85 -3.28 27.44
C CYS A 191 14.49 -1.91 27.68
N PRO A 192 15.61 -1.80 28.43
CA PRO A 192 16.38 -0.57 28.46
C PRO A 192 16.84 -0.21 27.04
N VAL A 193 16.71 1.06 26.65
CA VAL A 193 17.10 1.57 25.33
C VAL A 193 18.57 1.24 25.00
N SER A 194 19.45 1.29 25.99
CA SER A 194 20.88 0.95 25.81
C SER A 194 21.15 -0.54 25.64
N GLU A 195 20.14 -1.40 25.85
CA GLU A 195 20.25 -2.87 25.84
C GLU A 195 19.36 -3.51 24.78
N ILE A 196 18.88 -2.73 23.80
CA ILE A 196 18.11 -3.27 22.66
C ILE A 196 18.89 -4.43 22.02
N PRO A 197 18.30 -5.64 21.95
CA PRO A 197 19.02 -6.85 21.58
C PRO A 197 19.08 -7.02 20.05
N TYR A 198 19.80 -6.13 19.37
CA TYR A 198 19.92 -6.15 17.90
C TYR A 198 20.38 -7.49 17.31
N ASP A 199 21.12 -8.30 18.07
CA ASP A 199 21.54 -9.65 17.68
C ASP A 199 20.39 -10.67 17.61
N LYS A 200 19.22 -10.33 18.15
CA LYS A 200 18.00 -11.14 18.14
C LYS A 200 16.86 -10.49 17.36
N MET A 201 17.10 -9.34 16.75
CA MET A 201 16.14 -8.62 15.92
C MET A 201 16.41 -8.91 14.44
N TRP A 202 15.60 -8.33 13.55
CA TRP A 202 15.97 -8.30 12.14
C TRP A 202 17.26 -7.49 11.94
N ALA A 203 18.05 -7.90 10.95
CA ALA A 203 19.39 -7.34 10.75
C ALA A 203 19.37 -5.85 10.32
N ASP A 204 18.27 -5.38 9.76
CA ASP A 204 18.08 -3.99 9.35
C ASP A 204 17.86 -3.04 10.53
N ASP A 205 17.21 -3.48 11.62
CA ASP A 205 16.87 -2.66 12.80
C ASP A 205 18.09 -1.90 13.34
N LEU A 206 19.27 -2.53 13.35
CA LEU A 206 20.50 -1.92 13.85
C LEU A 206 20.99 -0.74 13.00
N HIS A 207 20.48 -0.60 11.78
CA HIS A 207 20.90 0.42 10.83
C HIS A 207 20.01 1.66 10.84
N TRP A 208 18.70 1.51 11.02
CA TRP A 208 17.76 2.63 10.97
C TRP A 208 17.24 3.05 12.35
N LEU A 209 17.04 2.12 13.28
CA LEU A 209 16.43 2.43 14.58
C LEU A 209 17.25 3.45 15.39
N PRO A 210 18.60 3.34 15.50
CA PRO A 210 19.38 4.37 16.19
C PRO A 210 19.25 5.77 15.57
N LEU A 211 19.16 5.86 14.24
CA LEU A 211 19.00 7.14 13.54
C LEU A 211 17.64 7.76 13.84
N ALA A 212 16.58 6.93 13.85
CA ALA A 212 15.23 7.37 14.20
C ALA A 212 15.12 7.83 15.67
N MET A 213 15.85 7.18 16.57
CA MET A 213 15.94 7.55 17.98
C MET A 213 16.73 8.85 18.22
N GLU A 214 17.65 9.19 17.32
CA GLU A 214 18.29 10.51 17.27
C GLU A 214 17.37 11.62 16.72
N GLY A 215 16.15 11.26 16.30
CA GLY A 215 15.14 12.21 15.82
C GLY A 215 15.11 12.37 14.30
N LYS A 216 15.94 11.64 13.55
CA LYS A 216 15.97 11.74 12.08
C LYS A 216 14.77 11.03 11.47
N GLN A 217 14.19 11.65 10.44
CA GLN A 217 13.28 10.95 9.53
C GLN A 217 14.07 10.20 8.47
N PHE A 218 13.56 9.04 8.05
CA PHE A 218 14.30 8.17 7.14
C PHE A 218 13.40 7.37 6.21
N GLU A 219 13.98 6.98 5.09
CA GLU A 219 13.48 5.93 4.22
C GLU A 219 14.57 4.87 4.00
N GLY A 220 14.25 3.63 4.35
CA GLY A 220 15.13 2.48 4.20
C GLY A 220 14.72 1.60 3.02
N PHE A 221 15.73 1.02 2.37
CA PHE A 221 15.61 0.09 1.27
C PHE A 221 16.50 -1.11 1.57
N PHE A 222 15.95 -2.32 1.55
CA PHE A 222 16.65 -3.53 1.96
C PHE A 222 16.34 -4.69 1.03
N ILE A 223 17.35 -5.51 0.76
CA ILE A 223 17.16 -6.82 0.13
C ILE A 223 17.45 -7.91 1.14
N PHE A 224 16.56 -8.89 1.23
CA PHE A 224 16.70 -10.05 2.10
C PHE A 224 16.68 -11.36 1.31
N ASP A 225 17.50 -12.31 1.76
CA ASP A 225 17.46 -13.71 1.36
C ASP A 225 17.13 -14.51 2.63
N ASP A 226 15.87 -14.92 2.76
CA ASP A 226 15.28 -15.36 4.03
C ASP A 226 15.51 -14.32 5.17
N GLN A 227 16.26 -14.70 6.21
CA GLN A 227 16.60 -13.82 7.35
C GLN A 227 17.96 -13.12 7.19
N VAL A 228 18.63 -13.30 6.04
CA VAL A 228 19.94 -12.72 5.79
C VAL A 228 19.77 -11.45 4.96
N MET A 229 20.15 -10.32 5.52
CA MET A 229 20.20 -9.05 4.78
C MET A 229 21.34 -9.10 3.76
N VAL A 230 20.99 -8.95 2.49
CA VAL A 230 21.90 -9.01 1.33
C VAL A 230 22.53 -7.64 1.10
N ASP A 231 21.70 -6.60 1.03
CA ASP A 231 22.14 -5.23 0.78
C ASP A 231 21.15 -4.21 1.36
N LYS A 232 21.59 -2.96 1.52
CA LYS A 232 20.78 -1.89 2.08
C LYS A 232 21.16 -0.50 1.58
N ARG A 233 20.19 0.42 1.62
CA ARG A 233 20.37 1.86 1.50
C ARG A 233 19.43 2.56 2.46
N ILE A 234 19.94 3.56 3.19
CA ILE A 234 19.13 4.43 4.06
C ILE A 234 19.30 5.86 3.56
N VAL A 235 18.18 6.51 3.32
CA VAL A 235 18.10 7.92 2.99
C VAL A 235 17.53 8.64 4.21
N LEU A 236 18.21 9.69 4.65
CA LEU A 236 17.69 10.58 5.68
C LEU A 236 16.94 11.70 4.99
N GLU A 237 15.74 12.01 5.49
CA GLU A 237 15.05 13.23 5.07
C GLU A 237 15.77 14.40 5.74
N GLU A 238 16.18 15.41 4.96
CA GLU A 238 16.76 16.62 5.53
C GLU A 238 15.63 17.35 6.25
N ASP A 239 15.88 17.73 7.51
CA ASP A 239 14.97 18.61 8.23
C ASP A 239 14.86 19.91 7.41
N ASP A 240 13.69 20.14 6.79
CA ASP A 240 13.31 21.47 6.34
C ASP A 240 13.16 22.35 7.60
N GLU A 241 14.29 22.74 8.21
CA GLU A 241 14.34 23.82 9.19
C GLU A 241 13.93 25.10 8.43
N GLU A 242 12.61 25.34 8.35
CA GLU A 242 12.07 26.64 7.97
C GLU A 242 12.62 27.71 8.93
N ILE A 243 13.37 28.63 8.33
CA ILE A 243 14.00 29.85 8.88
C ILE A 243 13.01 30.76 9.60
#